data_AF-A0A1I5AUF9-F1
#
_entry.id   AF-A0A1I5AUF9-F1
#
_cell.length_a   1.000
_cell.length_b   1.000
_cell.length_c   1.000
_cell.angle_alpha   90.00
_cell.angle_beta   90.00
_cell.angle_gamma   90.00
#
_symmetry.space_group_name_H-M   'P 1'
#
loop_
_entity.id
_entity.type
_entity.pdbx_description
1 polymer ?
#
loop_
_entity_poly.entity_id
_entity_poly.type
_entity_poly.pdbx_seq_one_letter_code
_entity_poly.pdbx_strand_id
1 'polypeptide(L)'
;MNEDCDDDLWFLPGPPEEEASHAPLPRVDASEGDQVVPWERAQAALAMPLARVAARLGALDDRLLRAPKGWRHRLALSAAAELSWFAGERVTPERLALWLAMRLAGAQEDAQALARVGWAMRRLSGGPGPEQGLQAFLGRHEPGQGAEPLGERIEGWQSVMAQAGGLHPLVRAAFGFYLWPMAGLGHRGDRLEAAVTAARLAAGECRGGVIFVPLSLTGAGRGSQDPEARLGAWIEGMQSAILKARRQLDQLERWKSEARDRTAKLSGRTPGQLLAVLAEWPLVSAPMAEHLTGASRAAVQRNLTWLMDHGLIREVTGQGRFRFWSIEKV
;
A
#
# COMPACT_ATOMS: atom_id res chain seq x y z
N MET A 1 15.04 -55.63 -26.29
CA MET A 1 14.40 -55.68 -24.96
C MET A 1 15.50 -55.30 -23.96
N ASN A 2 15.66 -54.07 -23.48
CA ASN A 2 14.97 -52.77 -23.56
C ASN A 2 16.09 -51.72 -23.67
N GLU A 3 16.00 -50.72 -24.55
CA GLU A 3 15.60 -49.33 -24.24
C GLU A 3 16.24 -48.78 -22.95
N ASP A 4 17.14 -47.81 -23.10
CA ASP A 4 17.26 -46.64 -22.23
C ASP A 4 17.53 -45.43 -23.14
N CYS A 5 16.42 -44.92 -23.66
CA CYS A 5 16.30 -43.69 -24.43
C CYS A 5 16.01 -42.56 -23.44
N ASP A 6 17.02 -42.06 -22.70
CA ASP A 6 16.79 -41.01 -21.70
C ASP A 6 17.84 -39.88 -21.67
N ASP A 7 18.87 -39.91 -22.52
CA ASP A 7 19.95 -38.90 -22.49
C ASP A 7 19.73 -37.66 -23.37
N ASP A 8 18.56 -37.51 -24.02
CA ASP A 8 18.30 -36.34 -24.88
C ASP A 8 16.87 -35.78 -24.74
N LEU A 9 16.45 -35.57 -23.49
CA LEU A 9 15.22 -34.84 -23.15
C LEU A 9 15.47 -33.32 -23.21
N TRP A 10 15.80 -32.79 -24.39
CA TRP A 10 16.05 -31.35 -24.65
C TRP A 10 14.86 -30.42 -24.33
N PHE A 11 13.71 -31.01 -23.99
CA PHE A 11 12.45 -30.35 -23.63
C PHE A 11 12.20 -30.27 -22.12
N LEU A 12 13.03 -30.91 -21.28
CA LEU A 12 12.97 -30.68 -19.83
C LEU A 12 13.72 -29.39 -19.49
N PRO A 13 13.13 -28.47 -18.70
CA PRO A 13 13.87 -27.33 -18.18
C PRO A 13 15.09 -27.84 -17.42
N GLY A 14 16.27 -27.30 -17.75
CA GLY A 14 17.51 -27.64 -17.06
C GLY A 14 17.39 -27.43 -15.55
N PRO A 15 18.26 -28.07 -14.74
CA PRO A 15 18.29 -27.84 -13.30
C PRO A 15 18.29 -26.33 -13.04
N PRO A 16 17.49 -25.84 -12.07
CA PRO A 16 17.34 -24.42 -11.83
C PRO A 16 18.73 -23.81 -11.65
N GLU A 17 19.09 -22.88 -12.53
CA GLU A 17 20.30 -22.09 -12.36
C GLU A 17 20.21 -21.46 -10.96
N GLU A 18 21.14 -21.81 -10.08
CA GLU A 18 21.29 -21.07 -8.82
C GLU A 18 21.47 -19.61 -9.22
N GLU A 19 20.46 -18.77 -8.93
CA GLU A 19 20.53 -17.33 -9.14
C GLU A 19 21.81 -16.85 -8.48
N ALA A 20 22.85 -16.62 -9.28
CA ALA A 20 24.11 -16.10 -8.80
C ALA A 20 23.78 -14.82 -8.05
N SER A 21 23.92 -14.85 -6.72
CA SER A 21 23.70 -13.68 -5.90
C SER A 21 24.55 -12.58 -6.51
N HIS A 22 23.92 -11.58 -7.12
CA HIS A 22 24.66 -10.51 -7.76
C HIS A 22 25.53 -9.88 -6.67
N ALA A 23 26.84 -10.13 -6.73
CA ALA A 23 27.79 -9.38 -5.93
C ALA A 23 27.48 -7.90 -6.18
N PRO A 24 27.48 -7.04 -5.14
CA PRO A 24 27.22 -5.62 -5.34
C PRO A 24 28.13 -5.11 -6.44
N LEU A 25 27.53 -4.49 -7.46
CA LEU A 25 28.27 -3.94 -8.59
C LEU A 25 29.39 -3.02 -8.06
N PRO A 26 30.55 -2.95 -8.73
CA PRO A 26 31.60 -2.01 -8.36
C PRO A 26 30.96 -0.62 -8.27
N ARG A 27 31.06 0.04 -7.10
CA ARG A 27 30.65 1.44 -6.94
C ARG A 27 31.47 2.23 -7.95
N VAL A 28 30.85 2.63 -9.06
CA VAL A 28 31.42 3.66 -9.91
C VAL A 28 31.45 4.92 -9.06
N ASP A 29 32.63 5.53 -8.93
CA ASP A 29 32.86 6.84 -8.32
C ASP A 29 32.16 7.98 -9.12
N ALA A 30 30.87 7.80 -9.46
CA ALA A 30 30.00 8.92 -9.73
C ALA A 30 29.80 9.58 -8.37
N SER A 31 30.22 10.83 -8.23
CA SER A 31 29.97 11.57 -7.00
C SER A 31 28.48 11.46 -6.67
N GLU A 32 28.11 11.34 -5.40
CA GLU A 32 26.70 11.12 -5.01
C GLU A 32 25.74 12.16 -5.64
N GLY A 33 26.24 13.36 -5.96
CA GLY A 33 25.52 14.42 -6.66
C GLY A 33 25.29 14.18 -8.16
N ASP A 34 26.13 13.40 -8.84
CA ASP A 34 25.97 13.04 -10.25
C ASP A 34 24.71 12.19 -10.49
N GLN A 35 24.21 11.51 -9.46
CA GLN A 35 22.99 10.71 -9.55
C GLN A 35 21.72 11.56 -9.57
N VAL A 36 21.75 12.78 -9.03
CA VAL A 36 20.58 13.66 -8.93
C VAL A 36 20.31 14.39 -10.24
N VAL A 37 21.36 14.80 -10.96
CA VAL A 37 21.27 15.60 -12.21
C VAL A 37 20.37 14.95 -13.28
N PRO A 38 20.45 13.64 -13.57
CA PRO A 38 19.52 13.00 -14.49
C PRO A 38 18.04 13.10 -14.05
N TRP A 39 17.76 13.08 -12.75
CA TRP A 39 16.41 13.23 -12.21
C TRP A 39 15.90 14.66 -12.28
N GLU A 40 16.78 15.66 -12.13
CA GLU A 40 16.43 17.07 -12.37
C GLU A 40 16.03 17.30 -13.84
N ARG A 41 16.77 16.70 -14.77
CA ARG A 41 16.43 16.74 -16.20
C ARG A 41 15.10 16.04 -16.49
N ALA A 42 14.89 14.85 -15.93
CA ALA A 42 13.63 14.12 -16.05
C ALA A 42 12.44 14.92 -15.46
N GLN A 43 12.63 15.59 -14.32
CA GLN A 43 11.64 16.47 -13.73
C GLN A 43 11.27 17.64 -14.66
N ALA A 44 12.26 18.27 -15.30
CA ALA A 44 12.03 19.34 -16.25
C ALA A 44 11.27 18.84 -17.49
N ALA A 45 11.66 17.68 -18.04
CA ALA A 45 11.00 17.06 -19.19
C ALA A 45 9.54 16.68 -18.89
N LEU A 46 9.27 16.19 -17.67
CA LEU A 46 7.95 15.73 -17.24
C LEU A 46 7.19 16.75 -16.39
N ALA A 47 7.53 18.04 -16.48
CA ALA A 47 6.92 19.10 -15.68
C ALA A 47 5.39 19.17 -15.83
N MET A 48 4.86 19.00 -17.05
CA MET A 48 3.42 19.01 -17.32
C MET A 48 2.68 17.80 -16.71
N PRO A 49 3.09 16.53 -16.92
CA PRO A 49 2.57 15.38 -16.18
C PRO A 49 2.67 15.55 -14.65
N LEU A 50 3.79 16.08 -14.15
CA LEU A 50 4.04 16.29 -12.73
C LEU A 50 3.06 17.30 -12.11
N ALA A 51 2.86 18.46 -12.75
CA ALA A 51 1.90 19.46 -12.31
C ALA A 51 0.47 18.91 -12.27
N ARG A 52 0.08 18.09 -13.26
CA ARG A 52 -1.25 17.45 -13.31
C ARG A 52 -1.46 16.46 -12.18
N VAL A 53 -0.46 15.63 -11.85
CA VAL A 53 -0.60 14.68 -10.74
C VAL A 53 -0.58 15.41 -9.39
N ALA A 54 0.24 16.45 -9.22
CA ALA A 54 0.27 17.28 -8.03
C ALA A 54 -1.09 17.98 -7.78
N ALA A 55 -1.71 18.55 -8.81
CA ALA A 55 -3.04 19.16 -8.70
C ALA A 55 -4.12 18.14 -8.28
N ARG A 56 -4.08 16.92 -8.83
CA ARG A 56 -5.00 15.84 -8.44
C ARG A 56 -4.76 15.36 -7.01
N LEU A 57 -3.50 15.32 -6.58
CA LEU A 57 -3.14 15.00 -5.21
C LEU A 57 -3.64 16.07 -4.24
N GLY A 58 -3.47 17.35 -4.55
CA GLY A 58 -4.01 18.46 -3.75
C GLY A 58 -5.53 18.40 -3.60
N ALA A 59 -6.26 18.04 -4.67
CA ALA A 59 -7.70 17.83 -4.59
C ALA A 59 -8.08 16.63 -3.70
N LEU A 60 -7.30 15.55 -3.71
CA LEU A 60 -7.47 14.42 -2.80
C LEU A 60 -7.16 14.82 -1.35
N ASP A 61 -6.12 15.63 -1.14
CA ASP A 61 -5.69 16.16 0.16
C ASP A 61 -6.78 16.98 0.84
N ASP A 62 -7.33 17.97 0.13
CA ASP A 62 -8.44 18.79 0.62
C ASP A 62 -9.71 17.96 0.91
N ARG A 63 -10.04 17.00 0.03
CA ARG A 63 -11.19 16.12 0.26
C ARG A 63 -11.00 15.28 1.52
N LEU A 64 -9.83 14.68 1.71
CA LEU A 64 -9.54 13.86 2.88
C LEU A 64 -9.43 14.68 4.17
N LEU A 65 -9.13 15.97 4.09
CA LEU A 65 -9.19 16.88 5.24
C LEU A 65 -10.63 16.98 5.77
N ARG A 66 -11.61 17.08 4.87
CA ARG A 66 -13.04 17.20 5.18
C ARG A 66 -13.74 15.86 5.41
N ALA A 67 -13.11 14.76 4.98
CA ALA A 67 -13.67 13.42 5.10
C ALA A 67 -13.66 12.88 6.55
N PRO A 68 -14.59 11.96 6.90
CA PRO A 68 -14.50 11.19 8.13
C PRO A 68 -13.17 10.44 8.25
N LYS A 69 -12.59 10.38 9.45
CA LYS A 69 -11.28 9.76 9.71
C LYS A 69 -11.16 8.32 9.17
N GLY A 70 -12.23 7.53 9.27
CA GLY A 70 -12.26 6.13 8.80
C GLY A 70 -12.04 5.96 7.30
N TRP A 71 -12.23 6.99 6.48
CA TRP A 71 -11.96 6.90 5.04
C TRP A 71 -10.47 6.76 4.74
N ARG A 72 -9.61 7.45 5.52
CA ARG A 72 -8.15 7.31 5.38
C ARG A 72 -7.70 5.91 5.74
N HIS A 73 -8.27 5.33 6.79
CA HIS A 73 -8.02 3.94 7.17
C HIS A 73 -8.36 2.99 6.01
N ARG A 74 -9.55 3.14 5.40
CA ARG A 74 -9.96 2.31 4.26
C ARG A 74 -9.04 2.44 3.05
N LEU A 75 -8.61 3.66 2.74
CA LEU A 75 -7.66 3.92 1.66
C LEU A 75 -6.28 3.31 1.96
N ALA A 76 -5.78 3.46 3.18
CA ALA A 76 -4.49 2.87 3.60
C ALA A 76 -4.51 1.34 3.49
N LEU A 77 -5.63 0.70 3.88
CA LEU A 77 -5.83 -0.73 3.75
C LEU A 77 -5.84 -1.17 2.28
N SER A 78 -6.56 -0.42 1.43
CA SER A 78 -6.62 -0.69 -0.02
C SER A 78 -5.25 -0.52 -0.69
N ALA A 79 -4.52 0.54 -0.34
CA ALA A 79 -3.18 0.82 -0.85
C ALA A 79 -2.15 -0.22 -0.38
N ALA A 80 -2.20 -0.63 0.89
CA ALA A 80 -1.32 -1.68 1.41
C ALA A 80 -1.54 -3.01 0.67
N ALA A 81 -2.80 -3.37 0.43
CA ALA A 81 -3.15 -4.54 -0.37
C ALA A 81 -2.63 -4.41 -1.81
N GLU A 82 -2.78 -3.26 -2.47
CA GLU A 82 -2.22 -3.03 -3.82
C GLU A 82 -0.70 -3.16 -3.87
N LEU A 83 0.02 -2.54 -2.94
CA LEU A 83 1.47 -2.65 -2.87
C LEU A 83 1.95 -4.08 -2.58
N SER A 84 1.12 -4.89 -1.91
CA SER A 84 1.43 -6.30 -1.68
C SER A 84 1.55 -7.11 -2.97
N TRP A 85 0.82 -6.75 -4.04
CA TRP A 85 0.93 -7.40 -5.34
C TRP A 85 2.28 -7.11 -5.99
N PHE A 86 2.75 -5.87 -5.87
CA PHE A 86 4.07 -5.48 -6.34
C PHE A 86 5.19 -6.20 -5.57
N ALA A 87 5.02 -6.36 -4.26
CA ALA A 87 5.98 -7.06 -3.40
C ALA A 87 5.94 -8.60 -3.54
N GLY A 88 4.97 -9.16 -4.26
CA GLY A 88 4.82 -10.61 -4.48
C GLY A 88 3.92 -11.34 -3.48
N GLU A 89 3.43 -10.66 -2.44
CA GLU A 89 2.58 -11.22 -1.37
C GLU A 89 1.12 -11.44 -1.79
N ARG A 90 0.60 -10.62 -2.72
CA ARG A 90 -0.75 -10.76 -3.33
C ARG A 90 -1.91 -10.87 -2.31
N VAL A 91 -1.89 -10.05 -1.27
CA VAL A 91 -2.94 -10.02 -0.23
C VAL A 91 -4.09 -9.09 -0.68
N THR A 92 -5.33 -9.56 -0.60
CA THR A 92 -6.53 -8.75 -0.91
C THR A 92 -6.91 -7.84 0.26
N PRO A 93 -7.61 -6.71 0.00
CA PRO A 93 -8.13 -5.84 1.06
C PRO A 93 -9.01 -6.60 2.06
N GLU A 94 -9.90 -7.45 1.56
CA GLU A 94 -10.78 -8.28 2.36
C GLU A 94 -9.99 -9.19 3.29
N ARG A 95 -9.01 -9.92 2.76
CA ARG A 95 -8.19 -10.85 3.54
C ARG A 95 -7.36 -10.12 4.60
N LEU A 96 -6.81 -8.95 4.28
CA LEU A 96 -6.09 -8.12 5.24
C LEU A 96 -7.02 -7.61 6.36
N ALA A 97 -8.22 -7.14 6.02
CA ALA A 97 -9.22 -6.70 7.00
C ALA A 97 -9.59 -7.83 7.97
N LEU A 98 -9.80 -9.04 7.46
CA LEU A 98 -10.09 -10.22 8.28
C LEU A 98 -8.97 -10.54 9.26
N TRP A 99 -7.73 -10.53 8.79
CA TRP A 99 -6.57 -10.79 9.63
C TRP A 99 -6.39 -9.71 10.69
N LEU A 100 -6.56 -8.43 10.34
CA LEU A 100 -6.45 -7.33 11.30
C LEU A 100 -7.53 -7.41 12.40
N ALA A 101 -8.75 -7.78 12.04
CA ALA A 101 -9.87 -7.82 12.97
C ALA A 101 -9.92 -9.09 13.84
N MET A 102 -9.55 -10.24 13.28
CA MET A 102 -9.79 -11.55 13.91
C MET A 102 -8.52 -12.41 14.05
N ARG A 103 -7.37 -11.94 13.57
CA ARG A 103 -6.11 -12.71 13.48
C ARG A 103 -6.25 -14.04 12.73
N LEU A 104 -7.23 -14.14 11.83
CA LEU A 104 -7.41 -15.30 10.96
C LEU A 104 -6.27 -15.32 9.94
N ALA A 105 -5.30 -16.21 10.13
CA ALA A 105 -4.29 -16.56 9.13
C ALA A 105 -4.54 -18.00 8.68
N GLY A 106 -4.45 -18.25 7.36
CA GLY A 106 -4.23 -19.59 6.80
C GLY A 106 -2.81 -20.08 7.12
N ALA A 107 -2.31 -21.06 6.37
CA ALA A 107 -0.99 -21.71 6.56
C ALA A 107 0.17 -20.76 6.93
N GLN A 108 1.26 -21.28 7.49
CA GLN A 108 2.35 -20.46 8.06
C GLN A 108 2.92 -19.38 7.11
N GLU A 109 2.98 -19.63 5.80
CA GLU A 109 3.36 -18.63 4.78
C GLU A 109 2.36 -17.47 4.65
N ASP A 110 1.06 -17.74 4.78
CA ASP A 110 0.01 -16.73 4.78
C ASP A 110 0.17 -15.73 5.94
N ALA A 111 0.68 -16.19 7.09
CA ALA A 111 0.83 -15.37 8.29
C ALA A 111 1.94 -14.32 8.16
N GLN A 112 3.07 -14.66 7.53
CA GLN A 112 4.17 -13.71 7.33
C GLN A 112 3.81 -12.63 6.29
N ALA A 113 3.19 -13.03 5.17
CA ALA A 113 2.66 -12.11 4.17
C ALA A 113 1.69 -11.11 4.80
N LEU A 114 0.73 -11.60 5.59
CA LEU A 114 -0.23 -10.76 6.30
C LEU A 114 0.43 -9.84 7.34
N ALA A 115 1.49 -10.30 8.02
CA ALA A 115 2.25 -9.47 8.94
C ALA A 115 2.97 -8.31 8.24
N ARG A 116 3.61 -8.57 7.09
CA ARG A 116 4.29 -7.55 6.26
C ARG A 116 3.31 -6.54 5.67
N VAL A 117 2.19 -7.01 5.11
CA VAL A 117 1.16 -6.11 4.58
C VAL A 117 0.44 -5.35 5.71
N GLY A 118 0.28 -5.98 6.88
CA GLY A 118 -0.20 -5.32 8.09
C GLY A 118 0.75 -4.22 8.59
N TRP A 119 2.06 -4.41 8.46
CA TRP A 119 3.05 -3.34 8.70
C TRP A 119 2.83 -2.17 7.74
N ALA A 120 2.69 -2.45 6.43
CA ALA A 120 2.43 -1.42 5.43
C ALA A 120 1.16 -0.62 5.76
N MET A 121 0.06 -1.31 6.07
CA MET A 121 -1.20 -0.68 6.45
C MET A 121 -1.04 0.25 7.67
N ARG A 122 -0.34 -0.18 8.72
CA ARG A 122 -0.09 0.67 9.91
C ARG A 122 0.72 1.91 9.56
N ARG A 123 1.76 1.76 8.73
CA ARG A 123 2.58 2.87 8.25
C ARG A 123 1.85 3.79 7.30
N LEU A 124 0.86 3.33 6.54
CA LEU A 124 0.05 4.20 5.68
C LEU A 124 -1.11 4.86 6.43
N SER A 125 -1.55 4.30 7.57
CA SER A 125 -2.70 4.81 8.32
C SER A 125 -2.37 5.91 9.33
N GLY A 126 -1.10 6.09 9.72
CA GLY A 126 -0.71 7.14 10.65
C GLY A 126 0.71 7.03 11.19
N GLY A 127 0.96 7.72 12.30
CA GLY A 127 2.26 7.74 12.99
C GLY A 127 3.34 8.60 12.31
N PRO A 128 4.53 8.68 12.93
CA PRO A 128 5.69 9.39 12.40
C PRO A 128 6.02 8.98 10.96
N GLY A 129 6.40 9.96 10.13
CA GLY A 129 6.89 9.70 8.77
C GLY A 129 8.36 9.27 8.76
N PRO A 130 8.86 8.78 7.62
CA PRO A 130 10.26 8.37 7.47
C PRO A 130 11.26 9.52 7.70
N GLU A 131 10.87 10.77 7.46
CA GLU A 131 11.71 11.95 7.72
C GLU A 131 11.96 12.22 9.21
N GLN A 132 11.13 11.67 10.11
CA GLN A 132 11.35 11.78 11.56
C GLN A 132 12.31 10.71 12.10
N GLY A 133 12.77 9.79 11.25
CA GLY A 133 13.69 8.72 11.60
C GLY A 133 13.38 7.44 10.84
N LEU A 134 14.17 7.14 9.80
CA LEU A 134 13.91 6.01 8.91
C LEU A 134 13.99 4.67 9.64
N GLN A 135 14.98 4.46 10.51
CA GLN A 135 15.12 3.20 11.24
C GLN A 135 13.90 2.90 12.13
N ALA A 136 13.43 3.91 12.88
CA ALA A 136 12.23 3.79 13.71
C ALA A 136 10.97 3.60 12.86
N PHE A 137 10.88 4.27 11.71
CA PHE A 137 9.81 4.08 10.75
C PHE A 137 9.78 2.63 10.23
N LEU A 138 10.91 2.06 9.83
CA LEU A 138 10.99 0.66 9.39
C LEU A 138 10.67 -0.30 10.55
N GLY A 139 11.11 0.02 11.76
CA GLY A 139 10.95 -0.86 12.93
C GLY A 139 11.83 -2.10 12.86
N ARG A 140 12.97 -1.99 12.16
CA ARG A 140 13.99 -3.03 12.03
C ARG A 140 15.00 -2.93 13.16
N HIS A 141 15.34 -4.09 13.70
CA HIS A 141 16.46 -4.26 14.60
C HIS A 141 17.30 -5.42 14.05
N GLU A 142 18.28 -5.12 13.20
CA GLU A 142 19.22 -6.14 12.74
C GLU A 142 20.28 -6.38 13.83
N PRO A 143 20.46 -7.62 14.32
CA PRO A 143 21.59 -7.95 15.17
C PRO A 143 22.86 -7.85 14.32
N GLY A 144 23.83 -7.05 14.76
CA GLY A 144 25.01 -6.72 13.99
C GLY A 144 25.96 -7.91 13.81
N GLN A 145 25.77 -8.72 12.77
CA GLN A 145 26.81 -9.61 12.24
C GLN A 145 26.69 -9.75 10.71
N GLY A 146 27.76 -9.33 10.00
CA GLY A 146 28.05 -9.77 8.62
C GLY A 146 27.37 -9.03 7.46
N ALA A 147 27.35 -7.70 7.48
CA ALA A 147 27.16 -6.75 6.36
C ALA A 147 27.39 -5.32 6.93
N GLU A 148 27.54 -4.28 6.11
CA GLU A 148 27.48 -2.87 6.57
C GLU A 148 26.23 -2.70 7.47
N PRO A 149 26.35 -2.26 8.73
CA PRO A 149 25.20 -2.17 9.65
C PRO A 149 24.01 -1.45 9.04
N LEU A 150 22.78 -1.85 9.39
CA LEU A 150 21.57 -1.22 8.87
C LEU A 150 21.58 0.31 9.07
N GLY A 151 22.14 0.79 10.18
CA GLY A 151 22.31 2.23 10.45
C GLY A 151 23.14 2.93 9.38
N GLU A 152 24.31 2.40 9.05
CA GLU A 152 25.22 2.95 8.02
C GLU A 152 24.56 2.94 6.63
N ARG A 153 23.84 1.86 6.27
CA ARG A 153 23.08 1.80 5.01
C ARG A 153 21.96 2.84 4.95
N ILE A 154 21.25 3.06 6.07
CA ILE A 154 20.22 4.09 6.19
C ILE A 154 20.84 5.49 6.06
N GLU A 155 21.97 5.73 6.73
CA GLU A 155 22.69 7.01 6.67
C GLU A 155 23.18 7.31 5.25
N GLY A 156 23.74 6.32 4.55
CA GLY A 156 24.11 6.44 3.14
C GLY A 156 22.94 6.80 2.24
N TRP A 157 21.80 6.11 2.38
CA TRP A 157 20.59 6.46 1.64
C TRP A 157 20.09 7.87 1.97
N GLN A 158 20.12 8.28 3.25
CA GLN A 158 19.70 9.61 3.70
C GLN A 158 20.62 10.72 3.19
N SER A 159 21.94 10.49 3.13
CA SER A 159 22.93 11.43 2.58
C SER A 159 22.60 11.79 1.14
N VAL A 160 22.38 10.77 0.30
CA VAL A 160 22.04 10.97 -1.12
C VAL A 160 20.65 11.63 -1.25
N MET A 161 19.68 11.24 -0.42
CA MET A 161 18.34 11.86 -0.38
C MET A 161 18.35 13.33 0.06
N ALA A 162 19.35 13.78 0.82
CA ALA A 162 19.53 15.17 1.22
C ALA A 162 20.01 16.02 0.03
N GLN A 163 20.86 15.47 -0.83
CA GLN A 163 21.32 16.12 -2.06
C GLN A 163 20.18 16.32 -3.07
N ALA A 164 19.19 15.42 -3.05
CA ALA A 164 17.96 15.52 -3.85
C ALA A 164 16.91 16.52 -3.29
N GLY A 165 17.29 17.43 -2.38
CA GLY A 165 16.37 18.37 -1.74
C GLY A 165 15.71 19.39 -2.69
N GLY A 166 16.32 19.65 -3.86
CA GLY A 166 15.75 20.52 -4.90
C GLY A 166 14.70 19.85 -5.80
N LEU A 167 14.55 18.52 -5.72
CA LEU A 167 13.52 17.80 -6.47
C LEU A 167 12.15 18.01 -5.84
N HIS A 168 11.12 18.10 -6.69
CA HIS A 168 9.73 18.09 -6.25
C HIS A 168 9.46 16.84 -5.41
N PRO A 169 8.67 16.89 -4.31
CA PRO A 169 8.50 15.77 -3.39
C PRO A 169 8.10 14.45 -4.03
N LEU A 170 7.23 14.50 -5.05
CA LEU A 170 6.82 13.32 -5.81
C LEU A 170 7.96 12.69 -6.62
N VAL A 171 8.90 13.50 -7.11
CA VAL A 171 10.10 13.06 -7.84
C VAL A 171 11.14 12.56 -6.84
N ARG A 172 11.35 13.29 -5.74
CA ARG A 172 12.25 12.87 -4.64
C ARG A 172 11.85 11.52 -4.05
N ALA A 173 10.55 11.25 -3.93
CA ALA A 173 10.03 9.95 -3.52
C ALA A 173 10.34 8.83 -4.54
N ALA A 174 10.19 9.11 -5.84
CA ALA A 174 10.56 8.16 -6.90
C ALA A 174 12.08 7.87 -6.87
N PHE A 175 12.89 8.91 -6.78
CA PHE A 175 14.34 8.80 -6.66
C PHE A 175 14.73 7.91 -5.47
N GLY A 176 14.19 8.19 -4.28
CA GLY A 176 14.45 7.40 -3.07
C GLY A 176 14.01 5.94 -3.20
N PHE A 177 12.90 5.66 -3.91
CA PHE A 177 12.44 4.31 -4.19
C PHE A 177 13.44 3.52 -5.06
N TYR A 178 13.98 4.13 -6.12
CA TYR A 178 14.97 3.47 -6.98
C TYR A 178 16.37 3.40 -6.35
N LEU A 179 16.71 4.36 -5.50
CA LEU A 179 17.95 4.37 -4.71
C LEU A 179 17.97 3.24 -3.66
N TRP A 180 16.81 2.83 -3.16
CA TRP A 180 16.65 1.86 -2.07
C TRP A 180 17.49 0.58 -2.21
N PRO A 181 17.40 -0.20 -3.32
CA PRO A 181 18.24 -1.39 -3.50
C PRO A 181 19.73 -1.05 -3.67
N MET A 182 20.08 0.10 -4.25
CA MET A 182 21.47 0.53 -4.45
C MET A 182 22.16 0.89 -3.12
N ALA A 183 21.39 1.39 -2.14
CA ALA A 183 21.84 1.63 -0.78
C ALA A 183 21.88 0.35 0.09
N GLY A 184 21.64 -0.84 -0.48
CA GLY A 184 21.64 -2.09 0.27
C GLY A 184 20.44 -2.25 1.21
N LEU A 185 19.40 -1.43 1.08
CA LEU A 185 18.16 -1.52 1.88
C LEU A 185 17.16 -2.53 1.30
N GLY A 186 17.51 -3.22 0.21
CA GLY A 186 16.60 -4.09 -0.56
C GLY A 186 16.61 -5.59 -0.22
N HIS A 187 17.33 -6.04 0.80
CA HIS A 187 17.54 -7.48 1.07
C HIS A 187 16.39 -8.10 1.91
N ARG A 188 15.77 -9.21 1.45
CA ARG A 188 14.63 -9.95 2.06
C ARG A 188 13.22 -9.32 1.93
N GLY A 189 12.72 -9.12 0.72
CA GLY A 189 11.28 -8.77 0.53
C GLY A 189 10.94 -7.30 0.77
N ASP A 190 11.95 -6.43 0.78
CA ASP A 190 11.92 -5.02 1.21
C ASP A 190 11.35 -4.05 0.17
N ARG A 191 10.88 -4.59 -0.96
CA ARG A 191 10.21 -3.80 -1.99
C ARG A 191 8.94 -3.12 -1.47
N LEU A 192 8.26 -3.77 -0.52
CA LEU A 192 7.12 -3.18 0.17
C LEU A 192 7.54 -2.00 1.05
N GLU A 193 8.68 -2.10 1.73
CA GLU A 193 9.18 -1.02 2.57
C GLU A 193 9.62 0.19 1.76
N ALA A 194 10.32 -0.02 0.65
CA ALA A 194 10.67 1.02 -0.29
C ALA A 194 9.41 1.74 -0.80
N ALA A 195 8.39 0.99 -1.23
CA ALA A 195 7.15 1.54 -1.75
C ALA A 195 6.37 2.34 -0.69
N VAL A 196 6.24 1.81 0.52
CA VAL A 196 5.55 2.48 1.64
C VAL A 196 6.30 3.73 2.08
N THR A 197 7.63 3.68 2.13
CA THR A 197 8.48 4.83 2.45
C THR A 197 8.31 5.92 1.40
N ALA A 198 8.38 5.57 0.12
CA ALA A 198 8.18 6.52 -0.97
C ALA A 198 6.77 7.12 -0.97
N ALA A 199 5.73 6.33 -0.71
CA ALA A 199 4.35 6.81 -0.58
C ALA A 199 4.21 7.84 0.55
N ARG A 200 4.89 7.63 1.69
CA ARG A 200 4.90 8.56 2.83
C ARG A 200 5.72 9.82 2.54
N LEU A 201 6.88 9.69 1.90
CA LEU A 201 7.71 10.83 1.49
C LEU A 201 7.00 11.72 0.47
N ALA A 202 6.35 11.13 -0.51
CA ALA A 202 5.59 11.85 -1.54
C ALA A 202 4.49 12.74 -0.94
N ALA A 203 4.00 12.40 0.26
CA ALA A 203 2.99 13.17 0.98
C ALA A 203 3.58 14.22 1.95
N GLY A 204 4.91 14.36 2.05
CA GLY A 204 5.58 15.21 3.05
C GLY A 204 5.17 16.69 3.00
N GLU A 205 4.78 17.19 1.82
CA GLU A 205 4.28 18.56 1.64
C GLU A 205 2.75 18.69 1.66
N CYS A 206 2.00 17.57 1.74
CA CYS A 206 0.56 17.64 1.93
C CYS A 206 0.26 18.25 3.32
N ARG A 207 -0.82 19.04 3.40
CA ARG A 207 -1.20 19.78 4.63
C ARG A 207 -2.64 19.52 5.04
N GLY A 208 -3.43 18.88 4.19
CA GLY A 208 -4.81 18.51 4.44
C GLY A 208 -4.93 17.14 5.13
N GLY A 209 -5.61 16.21 4.48
CA GLY A 209 -5.89 14.87 5.02
C GLY A 209 -5.04 13.74 4.46
N VAL A 210 -4.26 13.97 3.41
CA VAL A 210 -3.35 12.98 2.84
C VAL A 210 -2.11 12.84 3.73
N ILE A 211 -1.81 11.61 4.13
CA ILE A 211 -0.59 11.25 4.86
C ILE A 211 0.30 10.27 4.08
N PHE A 212 -0.17 9.78 2.94
CA PHE A 212 0.55 8.99 1.97
C PHE A 212 -0.04 9.20 0.57
N VAL A 213 0.78 9.15 -0.48
CA VAL A 213 0.29 9.18 -1.86
C VAL A 213 -0.06 7.76 -2.31
N PRO A 214 -1.27 7.48 -2.82
CA PRO A 214 -1.58 6.19 -3.43
C PRO A 214 -0.64 5.90 -4.61
N LEU A 215 -0.07 4.70 -4.65
CA LEU A 215 0.88 4.27 -5.69
C LEU A 215 0.39 2.98 -6.36
N SER A 216 0.44 2.97 -7.68
CA SER A 216 0.39 1.74 -8.46
C SER A 216 1.74 1.55 -9.13
N LEU A 217 2.43 0.45 -8.81
CA LEU A 217 3.78 0.19 -9.29
C LEU A 217 3.82 -0.78 -10.48
N THR A 218 2.72 -0.87 -11.24
CA THR A 218 2.69 -1.62 -12.49
C THR A 218 3.63 -0.94 -13.50
N GLY A 219 4.77 -1.55 -13.77
CA GLY A 219 5.84 -1.01 -14.63
C GLY A 219 6.94 -0.25 -13.89
N ALA A 220 6.65 0.32 -12.71
CA ALA A 220 7.65 0.94 -11.84
C ALA A 220 8.30 -0.12 -10.93
N GLY A 221 9.47 -0.65 -11.32
CA GLY A 221 10.28 -1.53 -10.47
C GLY A 221 11.02 -2.67 -11.17
N ARG A 222 10.73 -2.91 -12.45
CA ARG A 222 11.53 -3.78 -13.35
C ARG A 222 11.87 -3.10 -14.69
N GLY A 223 11.68 -1.78 -14.76
CA GLY A 223 11.80 -0.99 -15.98
C GLY A 223 13.20 -0.44 -16.23
N SER A 224 13.28 0.39 -17.29
CA SER A 224 14.46 1.09 -17.78
C SER A 224 15.38 1.63 -16.68
N GLN A 225 16.69 1.65 -16.93
CA GLN A 225 17.66 2.37 -16.09
C GLN A 225 17.58 3.89 -16.27
N ASP A 226 16.88 4.35 -17.32
CA ASP A 226 16.68 5.76 -17.62
C ASP A 226 15.75 6.46 -16.58
N PRO A 227 16.22 7.52 -15.90
CA PRO A 227 15.42 8.28 -14.93
C PRO A 227 14.14 8.90 -15.49
N GLU A 228 14.13 9.34 -16.76
CA GLU A 228 12.93 9.92 -17.35
C GLU A 228 11.84 8.87 -17.55
N ALA A 229 12.17 7.72 -18.14
CA ALA A 229 11.25 6.60 -18.26
C ALA A 229 10.74 6.10 -16.89
N ARG A 230 11.62 6.01 -15.88
CA ARG A 230 11.25 5.65 -14.50
C ARG A 230 10.26 6.64 -13.90
N LEU A 231 10.55 7.94 -14.03
CA LEU A 231 9.69 8.99 -13.51
C LEU A 231 8.34 9.04 -14.25
N GLY A 232 8.33 8.80 -15.56
CA GLY A 232 7.10 8.67 -16.35
C GLY A 232 6.19 7.58 -15.82
N ALA A 233 6.71 6.35 -15.67
CA ALA A 233 5.96 5.22 -15.13
C ALA A 233 5.46 5.48 -13.69
N TRP A 234 6.29 6.12 -12.86
CA TRP A 234 5.91 6.52 -11.51
C TRP A 234 4.74 7.52 -11.49
N ILE A 235 4.78 8.55 -12.33
CA ILE A 235 3.71 9.55 -12.46
C ILE A 235 2.42 8.90 -12.94
N GLU A 236 2.46 8.04 -13.95
CA GLU A 236 1.28 7.32 -14.46
C GLU A 236 0.67 6.40 -13.39
N GLY A 237 1.52 5.69 -12.65
CA GLY A 237 1.14 4.86 -11.51
C GLY A 237 0.42 5.65 -10.43
N MET A 238 0.97 6.81 -10.03
CA MET A 238 0.33 7.73 -9.09
C MET A 238 -1.00 8.26 -9.62
N GLN A 239 -1.06 8.69 -10.88
CA GLN A 239 -2.30 9.21 -11.47
C GLN A 239 -3.42 8.17 -11.45
N SER A 240 -3.10 6.93 -11.80
CA SER A 240 -4.03 5.81 -11.80
C SER A 240 -4.51 5.48 -10.39
N ALA A 241 -3.61 5.43 -9.42
CA ALA A 241 -3.93 5.14 -8.02
C ALA A 241 -4.75 6.27 -7.37
N ILE A 242 -4.42 7.55 -7.62
CA ILE A 242 -5.21 8.70 -7.15
C ILE A 242 -6.61 8.68 -7.76
N LEU A 243 -6.75 8.38 -9.05
CA LEU A 243 -8.06 8.26 -9.69
C LEU A 243 -8.89 7.14 -9.05
N LYS A 244 -8.28 5.98 -8.78
CA LYS A 244 -8.94 4.87 -8.10
C LYS A 244 -9.39 5.25 -6.69
N ALA A 245 -8.51 5.89 -5.91
CA ALA A 245 -8.84 6.39 -4.57
C ALA A 245 -10.03 7.37 -4.60
N ARG A 246 -10.04 8.32 -5.54
CA ARG A 246 -11.17 9.27 -5.70
C ARG A 246 -12.49 8.57 -6.03
N ARG A 247 -12.48 7.61 -6.96
CA ARG A 247 -13.68 6.82 -7.30
C ARG A 247 -14.20 6.04 -6.10
N GLN A 248 -13.31 5.47 -5.31
CA GLN A 248 -13.68 4.79 -4.07
C GLN A 248 -14.30 5.74 -3.05
N LEU A 249 -13.77 6.96 -2.90
CA LEU A 249 -14.37 7.97 -2.03
C LEU A 249 -15.74 8.43 -2.55
N ASP A 250 -15.91 8.60 -3.87
CA ASP A 250 -17.21 8.96 -4.47
C ASP A 250 -18.28 7.89 -4.17
N GLN A 251 -17.90 6.62 -4.32
CA GLN A 251 -18.78 5.51 -4.01
C GLN A 251 -19.14 5.49 -2.52
N LEU A 252 -18.16 5.67 -1.62
CA LEU A 252 -18.38 5.72 -0.18
C LEU A 252 -19.30 6.87 0.22
N GLU A 253 -19.16 8.03 -0.41
CA GLU A 253 -19.97 9.20 -0.15
C GLU A 253 -21.44 8.97 -0.52
N ARG A 254 -21.69 8.49 -1.73
CA ARG A 254 -23.04 8.15 -2.22
C ARG A 254 -23.69 7.10 -1.34
N TRP A 255 -22.98 5.98 -1.12
CA TRP A 255 -23.46 4.90 -0.27
C TRP A 255 -23.78 5.40 1.14
N LYS A 256 -22.91 6.22 1.74
CA LYS A 256 -23.11 6.72 3.11
C LYS A 256 -24.29 7.68 3.20
N SER A 257 -24.53 8.50 2.17
CA SER A 257 -25.70 9.37 2.10
C SER A 257 -26.98 8.54 2.06
N GLU A 258 -27.06 7.61 1.12
CA GLU A 258 -28.24 6.74 0.95
C GLU A 258 -28.52 5.90 2.21
N ALA A 259 -27.47 5.30 2.79
CA ALA A 259 -27.60 4.48 3.98
C ALA A 259 -28.08 5.31 5.19
N ARG A 260 -27.63 6.56 5.33
CA ARG A 260 -28.12 7.46 6.39
C ARG A 260 -29.60 7.77 6.23
N ASP A 261 -30.04 8.09 5.03
CA ASP A 261 -31.44 8.43 4.76
C ASP A 261 -32.36 7.23 5.01
N ARG A 262 -31.96 6.03 4.57
CA ARG A 262 -32.75 4.81 4.78
C ARG A 262 -32.79 4.39 6.26
N THR A 263 -31.70 4.60 7.00
CA THR A 263 -31.61 4.22 8.42
C THR A 263 -32.15 5.28 9.38
N ALA A 264 -32.53 6.47 8.90
CA ALA A 264 -32.99 7.59 9.74
C ALA A 264 -34.20 7.26 10.63
N LYS A 265 -35.06 6.31 10.20
CA LYS A 265 -36.23 5.87 10.95
C LYS A 265 -35.94 4.78 11.98
N LEU A 266 -34.75 4.17 11.93
CA LEU A 266 -34.35 3.13 12.88
C LEU A 266 -33.99 3.76 14.22
N SER A 267 -34.46 3.16 15.31
CA SER A 267 -34.18 3.64 16.66
C SER A 267 -32.81 3.18 17.17
N GLY A 268 -32.24 3.97 18.08
CA GLY A 268 -30.98 3.65 18.75
C GLY A 268 -29.73 4.09 18.00
N ARG A 269 -28.56 3.83 18.61
CA ARG A 269 -27.25 4.27 18.10
C ARG A 269 -26.58 3.26 17.16
N THR A 270 -26.99 1.99 17.23
CA THR A 270 -26.39 0.88 16.48
C THR A 270 -26.40 1.06 14.96
N PRO A 271 -27.50 1.51 14.31
CA PRO A 271 -27.50 1.70 12.85
C PRO A 271 -26.39 2.66 12.41
N GLY A 272 -26.33 3.86 12.99
CA GLY A 272 -25.32 4.87 12.65
C GLY A 272 -23.89 4.43 12.95
N GLN A 273 -23.66 3.73 14.06
CA GLN A 273 -22.35 3.16 14.40
C GLN A 273 -21.94 2.07 13.39
N LEU A 274 -22.87 1.22 12.98
CA LEU A 274 -22.61 0.16 12.01
C LEU A 274 -22.30 0.74 10.61
N LEU A 275 -23.01 1.80 10.20
CA LEU A 275 -22.68 2.52 8.96
C LEU A 275 -21.27 3.13 9.00
N ALA A 276 -20.82 3.63 10.15
CA ALA A 276 -19.46 4.13 10.31
C ALA A 276 -18.42 3.01 10.15
N VAL A 277 -18.65 1.85 10.78
CA VAL A 277 -17.77 0.67 10.64
C VAL A 277 -17.71 0.18 9.19
N LEU A 278 -18.85 0.08 8.50
CA LEU A 278 -18.93 -0.32 7.10
C LEU A 278 -18.29 0.70 6.14
N ALA A 279 -18.28 1.99 6.49
CA ALA A 279 -17.55 3.01 5.74
C ALA A 279 -16.03 2.91 5.92
N GLU A 280 -15.58 2.51 7.11
CA GLU A 280 -14.17 2.42 7.48
C GLU A 280 -13.51 1.12 7.01
N TRP A 281 -14.23 0.00 7.07
CA TRP A 281 -13.70 -1.32 6.76
C TRP A 281 -14.28 -1.88 5.46
N PRO A 282 -13.45 -2.40 4.53
CA PRO A 282 -13.94 -2.95 3.27
C PRO A 282 -14.75 -4.23 3.41
N LEU A 283 -14.52 -4.95 4.51
CA LEU A 283 -15.23 -6.17 4.86
C LEU A 283 -15.44 -6.19 6.38
N VAL A 284 -16.66 -6.54 6.80
CA VAL A 284 -17.07 -6.54 8.21
C VAL A 284 -17.71 -7.87 8.58
N SER A 285 -17.41 -8.39 9.76
CA SER A 285 -18.09 -9.56 10.36
C SER A 285 -18.97 -9.12 11.54
N ALA A 286 -19.93 -9.95 11.94
CA ALA A 286 -20.73 -9.66 13.13
C ALA A 286 -19.89 -9.55 14.42
N PRO A 287 -18.90 -10.43 14.70
CA PRO A 287 -18.00 -10.24 15.84
C PRO A 287 -17.19 -8.95 15.80
N MET A 288 -16.68 -8.60 14.63
CA MET A 288 -15.91 -7.37 14.43
C MET A 288 -16.79 -6.14 14.66
N ALA A 289 -18.00 -6.13 14.09
CA ALA A 289 -18.94 -5.03 14.29
C ALA A 289 -19.40 -4.91 15.76
N GLU A 290 -19.64 -6.00 16.47
CA GLU A 290 -19.91 -5.97 17.91
C GLU A 290 -18.76 -5.31 18.68
N HIS A 291 -17.52 -5.75 18.41
CA HIS A 291 -16.35 -5.18 19.07
C HIS A 291 -16.15 -3.69 18.77
N LEU A 292 -16.27 -3.28 17.50
CA LEU A 292 -16.02 -1.90 17.08
C LEU A 292 -17.17 -0.94 17.43
N THR A 293 -18.41 -1.40 17.48
CA THR A 293 -19.58 -0.55 17.81
C THR A 293 -19.91 -0.55 19.31
N GLY A 294 -19.50 -1.59 20.04
CA GLY A 294 -19.91 -1.83 21.44
C GLY A 294 -21.37 -2.27 21.59
N ALA A 295 -22.09 -2.52 20.48
CA ALA A 295 -23.46 -3.02 20.51
C ALA A 295 -23.48 -4.55 20.65
N SER A 296 -24.54 -5.11 21.25
CA SER A 296 -24.66 -6.57 21.40
C SER A 296 -24.70 -7.30 20.06
N ARG A 297 -24.17 -8.53 20.03
CA ARG A 297 -24.19 -9.40 18.84
C ARG A 297 -25.56 -9.47 18.17
N ALA A 298 -26.63 -9.61 18.97
CA ALA A 298 -28.00 -9.68 18.46
C ALA A 298 -28.44 -8.37 17.79
N ALA A 299 -28.09 -7.21 18.36
CA ALA A 299 -28.40 -5.92 17.74
C ALA A 299 -27.63 -5.74 16.43
N VAL A 300 -26.34 -6.12 16.40
CA VAL A 300 -25.51 -6.08 15.19
C VAL A 300 -26.10 -6.97 14.09
N GLN A 301 -26.43 -8.22 14.39
CA GLN A 301 -26.98 -9.16 13.40
C GLN A 301 -28.33 -8.70 12.84
N ARG A 302 -29.22 -8.17 13.68
CA ARG A 302 -30.50 -7.59 13.22
C ARG A 302 -30.26 -6.43 12.24
N ASN A 303 -29.35 -5.52 12.57
CA ASN A 303 -29.05 -4.39 11.70
C ASN A 303 -28.36 -4.82 10.40
N LEU A 304 -27.41 -5.78 10.44
CA LEU A 304 -26.79 -6.32 9.23
C LEU A 304 -27.81 -6.99 8.31
N THR A 305 -28.74 -7.76 8.87
CA THR A 305 -29.82 -8.39 8.09
C THR A 305 -30.68 -7.32 7.43
N TRP A 306 -31.11 -6.31 8.20
CA TRP A 306 -31.91 -5.21 7.66
C TRP A 306 -31.19 -4.45 6.54
N LEU A 307 -29.91 -4.10 6.72
CA LEU A 307 -29.11 -3.40 5.70
C LEU A 307 -28.98 -4.23 4.42
N MET A 308 -28.85 -5.55 4.54
CA MET A 308 -28.75 -6.48 3.42
C MET A 308 -30.08 -6.56 2.66
N ASP A 309 -31.21 -6.72 3.37
CA ASP A 309 -32.54 -6.78 2.78
C ASP A 309 -32.92 -5.48 2.03
N HIS A 310 -32.30 -4.37 2.42
CA HIS A 310 -32.48 -3.06 1.77
C HIS A 310 -31.37 -2.74 0.74
N GLY A 311 -30.54 -3.70 0.36
CA GLY A 311 -29.53 -3.55 -0.69
C GLY A 311 -28.40 -2.56 -0.37
N LEU A 312 -28.18 -2.24 0.91
CA LEU A 312 -27.10 -1.35 1.33
C LEU A 312 -25.77 -2.10 1.51
N ILE A 313 -25.84 -3.39 1.82
CA ILE A 313 -24.68 -4.26 1.94
C ILE A 313 -24.98 -5.60 1.26
N ARG A 314 -23.92 -6.31 0.87
CA ARG A 314 -23.99 -7.69 0.39
C ARG A 314 -23.11 -8.59 1.21
N GLU A 315 -23.54 -9.84 1.34
CA GLU A 315 -22.68 -10.90 1.84
C GLU A 315 -21.62 -11.26 0.78
N VAL A 316 -20.37 -11.39 1.21
CA VAL A 316 -19.22 -11.71 0.34
C VAL A 316 -18.79 -13.17 0.48
N THR A 317 -19.21 -13.84 1.55
CA THR A 317 -18.89 -15.25 1.79
C THR A 317 -19.99 -16.21 1.35
N GLY A 318 -19.60 -17.36 0.82
CA GLY A 318 -20.48 -18.53 0.68
C GLY A 318 -20.74 -19.24 2.01
N GLN A 319 -21.34 -20.45 1.97
CA GLN A 319 -21.79 -21.26 3.11
C GLN A 319 -20.68 -21.73 4.08
N GLY A 320 -19.95 -20.81 4.70
CA GLY A 320 -18.97 -21.06 5.75
C GLY A 320 -19.49 -20.69 7.15
N ARG A 321 -18.72 -21.06 8.19
CA ARG A 321 -19.04 -20.76 9.60
C ARG A 321 -19.05 -19.27 9.95
N PHE A 322 -18.41 -18.42 9.15
CA PHE A 322 -18.34 -16.97 9.36
C PHE A 322 -18.89 -16.24 8.14
N ARG A 323 -19.87 -15.36 8.38
CA ARG A 323 -20.47 -14.47 7.38
C ARG A 323 -19.79 -13.12 7.40
N PHE A 324 -19.58 -12.54 6.22
CA PHE A 324 -18.96 -11.24 6.06
C PHE A 324 -19.71 -10.39 5.04
N TRP A 325 -19.76 -9.10 5.34
CA TRP A 325 -20.51 -8.12 4.55
C TRP A 325 -19.60 -7.02 4.03
N SER A 326 -19.89 -6.56 2.81
CA SER A 326 -19.29 -5.38 2.21
C SER A 326 -20.39 -4.44 1.73
N ILE A 327 -20.07 -3.15 1.61
CA ILE A 327 -21.00 -2.17 1.05
C ILE A 327 -21.34 -2.52 -0.40
N GLU A 328 -22.59 -2.25 -0.79
CA GLU A 328 -23.00 -2.46 -2.18
C GLU A 328 -22.28 -1.47 -3.12
N LYS A 329 -21.92 -1.93 -4.32
CA LYS A 329 -21.31 -1.04 -5.32
C LYS A 329 -22.43 -0.44 -6.17
N VAL A 330 -22.89 0.75 -5.77
CA VAL A 330 -23.76 1.61 -6.58
C VAL A 330 -22.98 2.28 -7.70
#